data_AF-A0A8I1NBU3-F1
#
_entry.id   AF-A0A8I1NBU3-F1
#
_cell.length_a   1.000
_cell.length_b   1.000
_cell.length_c   1.000
_cell.angle_alpha   90.00
_cell.angle_beta   90.00
_cell.angle_gamma   90.00
#
_symmetry.space_group_name_H-M   'P 1'
#
loop_
_entity.id
_entity.type
_entity.pdbx_description
1 polymer ?
#
loop_
_entity_poly.entity_id
_entity_poly.type
_entity_poly.pdbx_seq_one_letter_code
_entity_poly.pdbx_strand_id
1 'polypeptide(L)'
;MLKRILVIAALAFSLPVLADSNAPWGSAKDLDIHYEKQKVVFDTTTGSVEGLTSVLDRTSYLSVLNGADPFDNKIVIVLHGNVIPFFAIKNYAKYKALMDRAQSLSVGGIIEFRMCKLAAQSQGFKPKDIHGFVSMVPMGDAEIVRLQQEGYAYMR
;
A
#
# COMPACT_ATOMS: atom_id res chain seq x y z
N MET A 1 80.98 10.54 -9.37
CA MET A 1 80.37 9.52 -8.50
C MET A 1 79.09 10.08 -7.91
N LEU A 2 78.02 9.27 -7.91
CA LEU A 2 76.75 9.36 -7.16
C LEU A 2 75.90 10.63 -7.30
N LYS A 3 74.95 10.63 -8.26
CA LYS A 3 73.51 10.30 -8.11
C LYS A 3 72.67 11.48 -7.61
N ARG A 4 72.23 12.33 -8.56
CA ARG A 4 71.03 13.16 -8.43
C ARG A 4 69.81 12.26 -8.66
N ILE A 5 69.05 11.96 -7.61
CA ILE A 5 67.76 11.27 -7.73
C ILE A 5 66.69 12.36 -7.80
N LEU A 6 66.16 12.57 -9.00
CA LEU A 6 64.97 13.38 -9.23
C LEU A 6 63.76 12.51 -8.87
N VAL A 7 63.15 12.72 -7.70
CA VAL A 7 61.90 12.05 -7.33
C VAL A 7 60.76 12.81 -8.02
N ILE A 8 60.30 12.29 -9.15
CA ILE A 8 59.06 12.72 -9.78
C ILE A 8 57.93 12.08 -8.97
N ALA A 9 57.33 12.86 -8.06
CA ALA A 9 56.10 12.48 -7.39
C ALA A 9 54.96 12.52 -8.41
N ALA A 10 54.67 11.37 -9.04
CA ALA A 10 53.48 11.20 -9.84
C ALA A 10 52.26 11.26 -8.91
N LEU A 11 51.60 12.43 -8.85
CA LEU A 11 50.23 12.50 -8.37
C LEU A 11 49.38 11.64 -9.30
N ALA A 12 49.13 10.40 -8.90
CA ALA A 12 48.05 9.61 -9.44
C ALA A 12 46.74 10.33 -9.08
N PHE A 13 46.28 11.22 -9.96
CA PHE A 13 44.88 11.62 -9.98
C PHE A 13 44.10 10.34 -10.29
N SER A 14 43.55 9.71 -9.26
CA SER A 14 42.50 8.73 -9.39
C SER A 14 41.32 9.46 -10.04
N LEU A 15 41.27 9.46 -11.38
CA LEU A 15 40.06 9.81 -12.10
C LEU A 15 39.00 8.84 -11.57
N PRO A 16 37.90 9.33 -10.96
CA PRO A 16 36.79 8.44 -10.69
C PRO A 16 36.40 7.90 -12.07
N VAL A 17 36.48 6.59 -12.23
CA VAL A 17 35.87 5.91 -13.37
C VAL A 17 34.43 6.42 -13.39
N LEU A 18 34.11 7.28 -14.35
CA LEU A 18 32.74 7.68 -14.61
C LEU A 18 32.05 6.39 -15.00
N ALA A 19 31.33 5.80 -14.04
CA ALA A 19 30.45 4.68 -14.30
C ALA A 19 29.56 5.09 -15.48
N ASP A 20 29.60 4.30 -16.54
CA ASP A 20 28.78 4.50 -17.73
C ASP A 20 27.32 4.35 -17.29
N SER A 21 26.74 5.49 -16.94
CA SER A 21 25.39 5.56 -16.40
C SER A 21 24.46 5.42 -17.58
N ASN A 22 23.75 4.29 -17.67
CA ASN A 22 22.59 4.13 -18.56
C ASN A 22 21.44 5.13 -18.28
N ALA A 23 21.68 6.17 -17.46
CA ALA A 23 20.80 7.31 -17.23
C ALA A 23 21.36 8.55 -17.95
N PRO A 24 21.12 8.70 -19.27
CA PRO A 24 21.60 9.85 -20.05
C PRO A 24 21.04 11.20 -19.56
N TRP A 25 20.04 11.18 -18.68
CA TRP A 25 19.43 12.36 -18.06
C TRP A 25 19.67 12.45 -16.54
N GLY A 26 20.63 11.69 -16.00
CA GLY A 26 20.96 11.67 -14.58
C GLY A 26 19.95 10.89 -13.72
N SER A 27 20.17 10.92 -12.39
CA SER A 27 19.27 10.33 -11.40
C SER A 27 18.22 11.32 -10.93
N ALA A 28 17.08 10.81 -10.44
CA ALA A 28 16.05 11.63 -9.82
C ALA A 28 16.59 12.41 -8.61
N LYS A 29 15.95 13.54 -8.29
CA LYS A 29 16.15 14.29 -7.04
C LYS A 29 15.00 13.97 -6.10
N ASP A 30 15.33 13.86 -4.82
CA ASP A 30 14.31 13.79 -3.79
C ASP A 30 13.63 15.16 -3.63
N LEU A 31 12.31 15.12 -3.47
CA LEU A 31 11.52 16.28 -3.09
C LEU A 31 11.23 16.19 -1.59
N ASP A 32 11.51 17.27 -0.87
CA ASP A 32 11.12 17.40 0.54
C ASP A 32 9.68 17.92 0.61
N ILE A 33 8.72 16.98 0.63
CA ILE A 33 7.28 17.28 0.64
C ILE A 33 6.71 16.87 1.99
N HIS A 34 6.06 17.81 2.66
CA HIS A 34 5.18 17.53 3.79
C HIS A 34 3.74 17.37 3.29
N TYR A 35 3.12 16.23 3.58
CA TYR A 35 1.74 15.96 3.19
C TYR A 35 0.79 16.30 4.33
N GLU A 36 -0.32 16.95 3.99
CA GLU A 36 -1.46 17.09 4.91
C GLU A 36 -2.11 15.73 5.18
N LYS A 37 -2.82 15.64 6.31
CA LYS A 37 -3.59 14.45 6.71
C LYS A 37 -4.67 14.12 5.67
N GLN A 38 -4.78 12.85 5.28
CA GLN A 38 -5.62 12.41 4.16
C GLN A 38 -6.67 11.38 4.59
N LYS A 39 -7.88 11.54 4.07
CA LYS A 39 -8.91 10.49 4.04
C LYS A 39 -8.89 9.82 2.68
N VAL A 40 -8.86 8.50 2.64
CA VAL A 40 -8.72 7.72 1.40
C VAL A 40 -9.70 6.57 1.35
N VAL A 41 -10.35 6.43 0.20
CA VAL A 41 -11.08 5.22 -0.17
C VAL A 41 -10.26 4.46 -1.22
N PHE A 42 -9.95 3.20 -0.94
CA PHE A 42 -9.19 2.33 -1.82
C PHE A 42 -10.11 1.24 -2.38
N ASP A 43 -10.42 1.29 -3.67
CA ASP A 43 -11.17 0.24 -4.38
C ASP A 43 -10.23 -0.89 -4.78
N THR A 44 -10.54 -2.14 -4.39
CA THR A 44 -9.79 -3.28 -4.88
C THR A 44 -10.66 -4.45 -5.32
N THR A 45 -10.31 -4.98 -6.49
CA THR A 45 -10.91 -6.17 -7.11
C THR A 45 -9.89 -7.29 -7.32
N THR A 46 -8.70 -7.18 -6.71
CA THR A 46 -7.60 -8.11 -6.97
C THR A 46 -7.97 -9.56 -6.68
N GLY A 47 -7.58 -10.47 -7.56
CA GLY A 47 -7.72 -11.92 -7.38
C GLY A 47 -6.43 -12.62 -6.97
N SER A 48 -5.36 -11.88 -6.69
CA SER A 48 -4.04 -12.44 -6.35
C SER A 48 -3.58 -12.04 -4.95
N VAL A 49 -2.76 -12.91 -4.35
CA VAL A 49 -2.14 -12.66 -3.04
C VAL A 49 -1.20 -11.47 -3.12
N GLU A 50 -0.44 -11.35 -4.21
CA GLU A 50 0.50 -10.26 -4.46
C GLU A 50 -0.26 -8.93 -4.57
N GLY A 51 -1.39 -8.93 -5.28
CA GLY A 51 -2.21 -7.72 -5.41
C GLY A 51 -2.82 -7.30 -4.08
N LEU A 52 -3.38 -8.23 -3.30
CA LEU A 52 -3.91 -7.87 -1.98
C LEU A 52 -2.79 -7.43 -1.03
N THR A 53 -1.61 -8.06 -1.09
CA THR A 53 -0.44 -7.65 -0.31
C THR A 53 -0.03 -6.21 -0.64
N SER A 54 0.02 -5.86 -1.93
CA SER A 54 0.32 -4.49 -2.37
C SER A 54 -0.69 -3.46 -1.85
N VAL A 55 -1.99 -3.79 -1.82
CA VAL A 55 -3.02 -2.91 -1.22
C VAL A 55 -2.77 -2.72 0.27
N LEU A 56 -2.49 -3.79 1.01
CA LEU A 56 -2.19 -3.73 2.45
C LEU A 56 -0.90 -2.94 2.74
N ASP A 57 0.14 -3.10 1.90
CA ASP A 57 1.40 -2.36 2.03
C ASP A 57 1.18 -0.86 1.80
N ARG A 58 0.51 -0.50 0.71
CA ARG A 58 0.25 0.91 0.35
C ARG A 58 -0.59 1.61 1.41
N THR A 59 -1.64 0.96 1.90
CA THR A 59 -2.53 1.53 2.92
C THR A 59 -1.85 1.62 4.29
N SER A 60 -1.04 0.62 4.66
CA SER A 60 -0.21 0.68 5.87
C SER A 60 0.80 1.83 5.81
N TYR A 61 1.50 2.00 4.69
CA TYR A 61 2.48 3.06 4.52
C TYR A 61 1.83 4.45 4.56
N LEU A 62 0.68 4.60 3.90
CA LEU A 62 -0.09 5.83 3.93
C LEU A 62 -0.57 6.21 5.34
N SER A 63 -1.01 5.21 6.12
CA SER A 63 -1.38 5.42 7.53
C SER A 63 -0.21 5.98 8.34
N VAL A 64 0.99 5.42 8.16
CA VAL A 64 2.22 5.88 8.85
C VAL A 64 2.62 7.28 8.40
N LEU A 65 2.57 7.57 7.09
CA LEU A 65 2.87 8.90 6.56
C LEU A 65 1.99 9.98 7.16
N ASN A 66 0.72 9.66 7.44
CA ASN A 66 -0.20 10.60 8.05
C ASN A 66 -0.10 10.66 9.59
N GLY A 67 0.93 10.06 10.17
CA GLY A 67 1.18 10.07 11.61
C GLY A 67 0.34 9.07 12.42
N ALA A 68 -0.34 8.12 11.76
CA ALA A 68 -1.19 7.12 12.39
C ALA A 68 -2.23 7.70 13.37
N ASP A 69 -2.75 8.89 13.08
CA ASP A 69 -3.75 9.58 13.90
C ASP A 69 -5.18 9.18 13.48
N PRO A 70 -5.96 8.50 14.33
CA PRO A 70 -7.30 8.01 14.00
C PRO A 70 -8.38 9.10 13.92
N PHE A 71 -8.12 10.32 14.40
CA PHE A 71 -9.11 11.40 14.38
C PHE A 71 -9.12 12.15 13.04
N ASP A 72 -7.93 12.30 12.45
CA ASP A 72 -7.74 13.11 11.25
C ASP A 72 -7.45 12.26 10.01
N ASN A 73 -7.12 10.96 10.17
CA ASN A 73 -6.85 10.05 9.07
C ASN A 73 -7.79 8.87 9.07
N LYS A 74 -8.28 8.53 7.87
CA LYS A 74 -9.12 7.35 7.68
C LYS A 74 -8.88 6.74 6.32
N ILE A 75 -8.61 5.44 6.31
CA ILE A 75 -8.45 4.67 5.09
C ILE A 75 -9.56 3.61 5.07
N VAL A 76 -10.37 3.62 4.02
CA VAL A 76 -11.41 2.60 3.81
C VAL A 76 -11.05 1.78 2.59
N ILE A 77 -10.77 0.50 2.79
CA ILE A 77 -10.53 -0.46 1.72
C ILE A 77 -11.88 -1.08 1.35
N VAL A 78 -12.38 -0.74 0.16
CA VAL A 78 -13.64 -1.28 -0.34
C VAL A 78 -13.33 -2.54 -1.16
N LEU A 79 -13.92 -3.66 -0.74
CA LEU A 79 -13.64 -5.00 -1.26
C LEU A 79 -14.71 -5.43 -2.26
N HIS A 80 -14.29 -5.69 -3.50
CA HIS A 80 -15.13 -6.09 -4.62
C HIS A 80 -14.55 -7.29 -5.38
N GLY A 81 -15.37 -7.93 -6.22
CA GLY A 81 -14.90 -8.89 -7.22
C GLY A 81 -14.08 -10.04 -6.62
N ASN A 82 -12.92 -10.31 -7.22
CA ASN A 82 -12.13 -11.51 -6.93
C ASN A 82 -11.41 -11.49 -5.58
N VAL A 83 -11.46 -10.38 -4.84
CA VAL A 83 -10.81 -10.28 -3.53
C VAL A 83 -11.63 -10.97 -2.43
N ILE A 84 -12.94 -11.09 -2.63
CA ILE A 84 -13.91 -11.56 -1.64
C ILE A 84 -13.54 -12.94 -1.06
N PRO A 85 -13.16 -13.96 -1.85
CA PRO A 85 -12.83 -15.28 -1.32
C PRO A 85 -11.65 -15.28 -0.34
N PHE A 86 -10.74 -14.30 -0.38
CA PHE A 86 -9.64 -14.23 0.58
C PHE A 86 -10.14 -14.00 2.01
N PHE A 87 -11.22 -13.22 2.17
CA PHE A 87 -11.79 -12.83 3.46
C PHE A 87 -12.86 -13.81 4.00
N ALA A 88 -13.12 -14.90 3.27
CA ALA A 88 -14.05 -15.92 3.72
C ALA A 88 -13.45 -16.76 4.85
N ILE A 89 -14.18 -16.96 5.95
CA ILE A 89 -13.75 -17.69 7.15
C ILE A 89 -13.25 -19.10 6.78
N LYS A 90 -13.95 -19.78 5.86
CA LYS A 90 -13.59 -21.13 5.40
C LYS A 90 -12.20 -21.20 4.73
N ASN A 91 -11.70 -20.08 4.21
CA ASN A 91 -10.41 -19.99 3.53
C ASN A 91 -9.29 -19.47 4.44
N TYR A 92 -9.58 -19.16 5.71
CA TYR A 92 -8.61 -18.60 6.65
C TYR A 92 -7.34 -19.44 6.75
N ALA A 93 -7.46 -20.77 6.88
CA ALA A 93 -6.29 -21.65 6.97
C ALA A 93 -5.36 -21.53 5.75
N LYS A 94 -5.93 -21.33 4.55
CA LYS A 94 -5.17 -21.17 3.29
C LYS A 94 -4.49 -19.80 3.19
N TYR A 95 -5.14 -18.74 3.67
CA TYR A 95 -4.66 -17.35 3.56
C TYR A 95 -4.28 -16.75 4.91
N LYS A 96 -3.85 -17.58 5.86
CA LYS A 96 -3.69 -17.20 7.27
C LYS A 96 -2.85 -15.94 7.44
N ALA A 97 -1.63 -15.92 6.89
CA ALA A 97 -0.72 -14.78 7.00
C ALA A 97 -1.31 -13.49 6.40
N LEU A 98 -2.04 -13.60 5.28
CA LEU A 98 -2.65 -12.47 4.60
C LEU A 98 -3.83 -11.91 5.41
N MET A 99 -4.67 -12.78 5.97
CA MET A 99 -5.82 -12.37 6.79
C MET A 99 -5.42 -11.88 8.17
N ASP A 100 -4.40 -12.49 8.80
CA ASP A 100 -3.81 -11.98 10.04
C ASP A 100 -3.29 -10.56 9.85
N ARG A 101 -2.62 -10.29 8.72
CA ARG A 101 -2.14 -8.96 8.37
C ARG A 101 -3.28 -7.97 8.11
N ALA A 102 -4.31 -8.37 7.36
CA ALA A 102 -5.46 -7.51 7.12
C ALA A 102 -6.18 -7.18 8.45
N GLN A 103 -6.37 -8.18 9.32
CA GLN A 103 -6.97 -7.99 10.63
C GLN A 103 -6.12 -7.08 11.52
N SER A 104 -4.79 -7.27 11.55
CA SER A 104 -3.92 -6.43 12.38
C SER A 104 -3.93 -4.97 11.96
N LEU A 105 -4.00 -4.69 10.65
CA LEU A 105 -4.13 -3.33 10.12
C LEU A 105 -5.46 -2.66 10.49
N SER A 106 -6.52 -3.44 10.73
CA SER A 106 -7.80 -2.91 11.20
C SER A 106 -7.79 -2.49 12.67
N VAL A 107 -6.83 -3.00 13.46
CA VAL A 107 -6.70 -2.65 14.89
C VAL A 107 -6.36 -1.17 15.02
N GLY A 108 -7.07 -0.48 15.92
CA GLY A 108 -6.95 0.98 16.09
C GLY A 108 -7.88 1.79 15.18
N GLY A 109 -8.58 1.15 14.23
CA GLY A 109 -9.68 1.75 13.48
C GLY A 109 -9.28 2.77 12.41
N ILE A 110 -7.99 2.94 12.11
CA ILE A 110 -7.53 3.85 11.04
C ILE A 110 -7.84 3.26 9.66
N ILE A 111 -7.62 1.95 9.50
CA ILE A 111 -7.92 1.20 8.28
C ILE A 111 -9.18 0.37 8.51
N GLU A 112 -10.20 0.59 7.68
CA GLU A 112 -11.44 -0.19 7.70
C GLU A 112 -11.59 -1.00 6.42
N PHE A 113 -12.15 -2.20 6.56
CA PHE A 113 -12.49 -3.06 5.43
C PHE A 113 -14.01 -3.05 5.23
N ARG A 114 -14.46 -2.61 4.07
CA ARG A 114 -15.88 -2.57 3.70
C ARG A 114 -16.14 -3.44 2.48
N MET A 115 -16.84 -4.55 2.64
CA MET A 115 -17.13 -5.48 1.56
C MET A 115 -18.48 -5.20 0.92
N CYS A 116 -18.52 -5.21 -0.42
CA CYS A 116 -19.75 -5.14 -1.18
C CYS A 116 -20.60 -6.41 -0.95
N LYS A 117 -21.72 -6.28 -0.23
CA LYS A 117 -22.65 -7.37 0.08
C LYS A 117 -23.24 -7.98 -1.20
N LEU A 118 -23.63 -7.15 -2.17
CA LEU A 118 -24.15 -7.61 -3.45
C LEU A 118 -23.15 -8.51 -4.20
N ALA A 119 -21.88 -8.11 -4.24
CA ALA A 119 -20.81 -8.90 -4.87
C ALA A 119 -20.46 -10.17 -4.08
N ALA A 120 -20.53 -10.14 -2.75
CA ALA A 120 -20.34 -11.33 -1.93
C ALA A 120 -21.47 -12.35 -2.17
N GLN A 121 -22.71 -11.88 -2.23
CA GLN A 121 -23.89 -12.70 -2.48
C GLN A 121 -23.86 -13.35 -3.87
N SER A 122 -23.41 -12.64 -4.91
CA SER A 122 -23.28 -13.22 -6.25
C SER A 122 -22.23 -14.35 -6.33
N GLN A 123 -21.31 -14.39 -5.37
CA GLN A 123 -20.33 -15.46 -5.20
C GLN A 123 -20.74 -16.52 -4.15
N GLY A 124 -21.97 -16.43 -3.62
CA GLY A 124 -22.51 -17.39 -2.66
C GLY A 124 -22.09 -17.17 -1.21
N PHE A 125 -21.51 -16.02 -0.87
CA PHE A 125 -21.14 -15.66 0.51
C PHE A 125 -22.24 -14.84 1.20
N LYS A 126 -22.46 -15.12 2.48
CA LYS A 126 -23.33 -14.37 3.39
C LYS A 126 -22.47 -13.67 4.46
N PRO A 127 -23.03 -12.69 5.21
CA PRO A 127 -22.30 -12.02 6.28
C PRO A 127 -21.62 -12.99 7.27
N LYS A 128 -22.31 -14.08 7.64
CA LYS A 128 -21.79 -15.11 8.54
C LYS A 128 -20.57 -15.88 8.02
N ASP A 129 -20.25 -15.77 6.73
CA ASP A 129 -19.16 -16.49 6.09
C ASP A 129 -17.87 -15.65 5.99
N ILE A 130 -17.92 -14.37 6.36
CA ILE A 130 -16.82 -13.40 6.24
C ILE A 130 -16.30 -13.01 7.63
N HIS A 131 -15.00 -12.77 7.75
CA HIS A 131 -14.38 -12.36 9.01
C HIS A 131 -14.99 -11.08 9.60
N GLY A 132 -15.18 -11.06 10.91
CA GLY A 132 -15.91 -9.98 11.61
C GLY A 132 -15.23 -8.62 11.65
N PHE A 133 -13.94 -8.51 11.29
CA PHE A 133 -13.27 -7.21 11.12
C PHE A 133 -13.65 -6.51 9.80
N VAL A 134 -14.38 -7.21 8.92
CA VAL A 134 -14.90 -6.69 7.67
C VAL A 134 -16.37 -6.32 7.86
N SER A 135 -16.70 -5.05 7.60
CA SER A 135 -18.09 -4.60 7.55
C SER A 135 -18.67 -4.84 6.16
N MET A 136 -19.93 -5.25 6.06
CA MET A 136 -20.61 -5.38 4.76
C MET A 136 -21.47 -4.15 4.45
N VAL A 137 -21.23 -3.52 3.31
CA VAL A 137 -22.06 -2.43 2.77
C VAL A 137 -22.99 -2.95 1.67
N PRO A 138 -24.17 -2.35 1.44
CA PRO A 138 -25.11 -2.85 0.44
C PRO A 138 -24.49 -3.01 -0.96
N MET A 139 -23.76 -1.99 -1.41
CA MET A 139 -23.08 -1.94 -2.70
C MET A 139 -21.80 -1.13 -2.55
N GLY A 140 -20.67 -1.67 -2.99
CA GLY A 140 -19.38 -0.99 -2.82
C GLY A 140 -19.22 0.26 -3.70
N ASP A 141 -19.80 0.30 -4.91
CA ASP A 141 -19.70 1.50 -5.77
C ASP A 141 -20.44 2.68 -5.15
N ALA A 142 -21.64 2.43 -4.61
CA ALA A 142 -22.42 3.43 -3.88
C ALA A 142 -21.67 3.89 -2.61
N GLU A 143 -20.96 2.99 -1.95
CA GLU A 143 -20.15 3.32 -0.78
C GLU A 143 -18.94 4.19 -1.16
N ILE A 144 -18.27 3.90 -2.26
CA ILE A 144 -17.18 4.73 -2.81
C ILE A 144 -17.68 6.13 -3.15
N VAL A 145 -18.86 6.25 -3.77
CA VAL A 145 -19.49 7.55 -4.06
C VAL A 145 -19.79 8.31 -2.76
N ARG A 146 -20.39 7.65 -1.76
CA ARG A 146 -20.68 8.25 -0.44
C ARG A 146 -19.41 8.75 0.24
N LEU A 147 -18.34 7.94 0.25
CA LEU A 147 -17.05 8.32 0.85
C LEU A 147 -16.41 9.51 0.12
N GLN A 148 -16.43 9.53 -1.21
CA GLN A 148 -15.91 10.69 -1.96
C GLN A 148 -16.68 11.98 -1.64
N GLN A 149 -18.01 11.90 -1.48
CA GLN A 149 -18.83 13.04 -1.02
C GLN A 149 -18.48 13.50 0.41
N GLU A 150 -17.95 12.60 1.24
CA GLU A 150 -17.44 12.89 2.58
C GLU A 150 -15.97 13.38 2.59
N GLY A 151 -15.39 13.64 1.41
CA GLY A 151 -14.04 14.18 1.24
C GLY A 151 -12.93 13.14 1.19
N TYR A 152 -13.26 11.86 0.97
CA TYR A 152 -12.24 10.82 0.78
C TYR A 152 -11.68 10.90 -0.65
N ALA A 153 -10.36 10.91 -0.77
CA ALA A 153 -9.69 10.74 -2.06
C ALA A 153 -9.80 9.29 -2.54
N TYR A 154 -10.05 9.10 -3.83
CA TYR A 154 -10.18 7.77 -4.44
C TYR A 154 -8.83 7.20 -4.90
N MET A 155 -8.59 5.93 -4.61
CA MET A 155 -7.41 5.15 -5.02
C MET A 155 -7.81 3.75 -5.52
N ARG A 156 -6.94 3.14 -6.33
CA ARG A 156 -7.06 1.76 -6.82
C ARG A 156 -5.69 1.07 -6.87
#